data_AF-A0AAD2H379-F1
#
_entry.id   AF-A0AAD2H379-F1
#
_cell.length_a   1.000
_cell.length_b   1.000
_cell.length_c   1.000
_cell.angle_alpha   90.00
_cell.angle_beta   90.00
_cell.angle_gamma   90.00
#
_symmetry.space_group_name_H-M   'P 1'
#
loop_
_entity.id
_entity.type
_entity.pdbx_description
1 polymer ?
#
loop_
_entity_poly.entity_id
_entity_poly.type
_entity_poly.pdbx_seq_one_letter_code
_entity_poly.pdbx_strand_id
1 'polypeptide(L)'
;MRILPCLLLAALVSAQTPPQVFSLAYIGTLLIQPGLDGTLCITASSNNTVSTKSCTGSDSQKWTFVNGSIQIFNGTQCLAVASDNTQLQLQPCAGRGAASQQFWYTYDNHIAWTNRGRCLHLSPQLGMGVCDGTDAHQTWNVGYPANALPTTSEHGQSGTNACGTAASPDSACQTVWINSADDFCLWAPPSVGTIGDTERDEVAWCTMPGHGARLVPPGTFHGVHFVKTADYVQVTGVGNFTSINVPRHDHRSRQLNRRPDPHGADGNGNPIGGLVFGNSFSPGLQYHEWTSFISDTEFCFRACIGPNAARNCQHIYDLMGCYWNMPANYDAGSFDNCEADDDLPMGVYGTSTWYQGIKPTPPPHPVASSSRCVPVPSPT
;
A
#
# COMPACT_ATOMS: atom_id res chain seq x y z
N MET A 1 8.02 -48.81 51.34
CA MET A 1 7.05 -48.57 50.24
C MET A 1 6.46 -47.17 50.44
N ARG A 2 7.02 -46.16 49.77
CA ARG A 2 6.47 -44.79 49.73
C ARG A 2 6.59 -44.31 48.29
N ILE A 3 5.43 -44.09 47.70
CA ILE A 3 5.20 -43.74 46.31
C ILE A 3 5.56 -42.26 46.14
N LEU A 4 6.42 -41.98 45.16
CA LEU A 4 6.74 -40.64 44.69
C LEU A 4 5.59 -40.18 43.77
N PRO A 5 4.87 -39.07 44.04
CA PRO A 5 3.90 -38.57 43.09
C PRO A 5 4.61 -37.72 42.04
N CYS A 6 4.57 -38.20 40.80
CA CYS A 6 4.95 -37.45 39.60
C CYS A 6 3.93 -36.32 39.39
N LEU A 7 4.30 -35.07 39.69
CA LEU A 7 3.49 -33.91 39.33
C LEU A 7 3.63 -33.66 37.82
N LEU A 8 2.56 -33.94 37.06
CA LEU A 8 2.41 -33.44 35.69
C LEU A 8 2.21 -31.92 35.72
N LEU A 9 3.01 -31.22 34.90
CA LEU A 9 2.81 -29.82 34.54
C LEU A 9 1.45 -29.63 33.87
N ALA A 10 0.63 -28.72 34.39
CA ALA A 10 -0.34 -28.00 33.59
C ALA A 10 0.25 -26.61 33.31
N ALA A 11 0.86 -26.45 32.13
CA ALA A 11 1.16 -25.13 31.61
C ALA A 11 -0.19 -24.44 31.36
N LEU A 12 -0.53 -23.47 32.21
CA LEU A 12 -1.60 -22.52 31.95
C LEU A 12 -1.20 -21.74 30.70
N VAL A 13 -1.71 -22.17 29.54
CA VAL A 13 -1.76 -21.33 28.35
C VAL A 13 -2.60 -20.12 28.76
N SER A 14 -1.94 -18.99 28.99
CA SER A 14 -2.62 -17.70 29.09
C SER A 14 -3.40 -17.55 27.79
N ALA A 15 -4.73 -17.69 27.87
CA ALA A 15 -5.61 -17.25 26.81
C ALA A 15 -5.31 -15.76 26.61
N GLN A 16 -4.56 -15.46 25.55
CA GLN A 16 -4.45 -14.10 25.07
C GLN A 16 -5.88 -13.66 24.80
N THR A 17 -6.36 -12.70 25.59
CA THR A 17 -7.52 -11.90 25.23
C THR A 17 -7.33 -11.50 23.77
N PRO A 18 -8.30 -11.76 22.86
CA PRO A 18 -8.14 -11.41 21.47
C PRO A 18 -7.74 -9.94 21.40
N PRO A 19 -6.65 -9.59 20.70
CA PRO A 19 -6.33 -8.19 20.46
C PRO A 19 -7.59 -7.54 19.88
N GLN A 20 -7.91 -6.37 20.42
CA GLN A 20 -9.02 -5.50 20.04
C GLN A 20 -9.28 -5.62 18.54
N VAL A 21 -10.55 -5.76 18.14
CA VAL A 21 -11.01 -5.70 16.75
C VAL A 21 -10.25 -4.58 16.05
N PHE A 22 -9.24 -4.92 15.24
CA PHE A 22 -8.54 -3.91 14.46
C PHE A 22 -9.56 -3.46 13.43
N SER A 23 -10.02 -2.22 13.57
CA SER A 23 -10.76 -1.60 12.48
C SER A 23 -9.78 -1.55 11.34
N LEU A 24 -10.15 -2.14 10.21
CA LEU A 24 -9.53 -1.80 8.94
C LEU A 24 -9.39 -0.27 8.90
N ALA A 25 -8.19 0.25 8.65
CA ALA A 25 -7.97 1.69 8.58
C ALA A 25 -8.86 2.31 7.50
N TYR A 26 -9.07 1.55 6.42
CA TYR A 26 -9.95 1.90 5.32
C TYR A 26 -11.42 1.97 5.69
N ILE A 27 -12.10 3.02 5.19
CA ILE A 27 -13.51 3.30 5.46
C ILE A 27 -14.41 3.08 4.24
N GLY A 28 -15.65 2.66 4.47
CA GLY A 28 -16.66 2.57 3.42
C GLY A 28 -16.59 1.29 2.59
N THR A 29 -16.80 1.41 1.27
CA THR A 29 -16.87 0.27 0.35
C THR A 29 -15.56 0.07 -0.38
N LEU A 30 -15.06 -1.17 -0.36
CA LEU A 30 -13.73 -1.54 -0.82
C LEU A 30 -13.80 -2.64 -1.87
N LEU A 31 -12.82 -2.62 -2.75
CA LEU A 31 -12.42 -3.79 -3.53
C LEU A 31 -11.61 -4.72 -2.62
N ILE A 32 -11.70 -6.02 -2.90
CA ILE A 32 -10.82 -7.04 -2.31
C ILE A 32 -10.09 -7.71 -3.47
N GLN A 33 -8.77 -7.60 -3.51
CA GLN A 33 -7.93 -7.97 -4.64
C GLN A 33 -6.88 -9.01 -4.19
N PRO A 34 -6.62 -10.08 -4.97
CA PRO A 34 -5.50 -10.97 -4.69
C PRO A 34 -4.17 -10.21 -4.74
N GLY A 35 -3.27 -10.45 -3.79
CA GLY A 35 -1.93 -9.84 -3.80
C GLY A 35 -1.09 -10.25 -5.01
N LEU A 36 -1.35 -11.45 -5.55
CA LEU A 36 -0.70 -11.96 -6.77
C LEU A 36 -1.17 -11.28 -8.06
N ASP A 37 -2.38 -10.71 -8.08
CA ASP A 37 -2.95 -10.06 -9.27
C ASP A 37 -3.96 -8.98 -8.85
N GLY A 38 -3.48 -7.75 -8.75
CA GLY A 38 -4.31 -6.58 -8.42
C GLY A 38 -5.35 -6.23 -9.49
N THR A 39 -5.34 -6.86 -10.66
CA THR A 39 -6.36 -6.61 -11.70
C THR A 39 -7.65 -7.40 -11.46
N LEU A 40 -7.62 -8.36 -10.53
CA LEU A 40 -8.77 -9.18 -10.14
C LEU A 40 -9.38 -8.71 -8.83
N CYS A 41 -10.70 -8.81 -8.75
CA CYS A 41 -11.51 -8.43 -7.60
C CYS A 41 -12.45 -9.56 -7.23
N ILE A 42 -12.64 -9.78 -5.93
CA ILE A 42 -13.70 -10.65 -5.42
C ILE A 42 -15.05 -10.06 -5.85
N THR A 43 -15.83 -10.86 -6.55
CA THR A 43 -17.07 -10.47 -7.22
C THR A 43 -18.20 -11.39 -6.81
N ALA A 44 -19.27 -10.80 -6.30
CA ALA A 44 -20.55 -11.44 -6.06
C ALA A 44 -21.31 -11.65 -7.37
N SER A 45 -21.95 -12.81 -7.51
CA SER A 45 -22.86 -13.09 -8.62
C SER A 45 -24.31 -13.26 -8.16
N SER A 46 -25.24 -13.11 -9.10
CA SER A 46 -26.69 -13.18 -8.84
C SER A 46 -27.20 -14.54 -8.37
N ASN A 47 -26.42 -15.61 -8.57
CA ASN A 47 -26.70 -16.97 -8.07
C ASN A 47 -26.07 -17.24 -6.69
N ASN A 48 -25.76 -16.21 -5.91
CA ASN A 48 -25.17 -16.29 -4.56
C ASN A 48 -23.78 -16.94 -4.48
N THR A 49 -23.05 -17.02 -5.60
CA THR A 49 -21.66 -17.48 -5.60
C THR A 49 -20.69 -16.32 -5.52
N VAL A 50 -19.45 -16.61 -5.11
CA VAL A 50 -18.37 -15.64 -5.01
C VAL A 50 -17.19 -16.16 -5.83
N SER A 51 -16.62 -15.30 -6.67
CA SER A 51 -15.49 -15.64 -7.54
C SER A 51 -14.60 -14.43 -7.78
N THR A 52 -13.42 -14.60 -8.36
CA THR A 52 -12.59 -13.49 -8.83
C THR A 52 -12.92 -13.14 -10.29
N LYS A 53 -13.03 -11.85 -10.60
CA LYS A 53 -13.23 -11.29 -11.95
C LYS A 53 -12.40 -10.02 -12.09
N SER A 54 -12.20 -9.54 -13.32
CA SER A 54 -11.57 -8.24 -13.55
C SER A 54 -12.25 -7.14 -12.74
N CYS A 55 -11.46 -6.27 -12.11
CA CYS A 55 -11.96 -5.15 -11.34
C CYS A 55 -12.66 -4.13 -12.25
N THR A 56 -13.93 -3.86 -11.97
CA THR A 56 -14.76 -2.87 -12.68
C THR A 56 -15.26 -1.77 -11.75
N GLY A 57 -15.22 -1.99 -10.44
CA GLY A 57 -15.82 -1.08 -9.45
C GLY A 57 -17.34 -1.16 -9.41
N SER A 58 -17.95 -2.21 -9.97
CA SER A 58 -19.40 -2.44 -9.88
C SER A 58 -19.85 -2.72 -8.45
N ASP A 59 -21.15 -2.55 -8.16
CA ASP A 59 -21.70 -2.81 -6.81
C ASP A 59 -21.53 -4.27 -6.37
N SER A 60 -21.35 -5.20 -7.31
CA SER A 60 -21.00 -6.60 -7.04
C SER A 60 -19.55 -6.83 -6.59
N GLN A 61 -18.72 -5.78 -6.53
CA GLN A 61 -17.33 -5.82 -6.08
C GLN A 61 -17.07 -4.90 -4.88
N LYS A 62 -18.11 -4.20 -4.40
CA LYS A 62 -18.03 -3.24 -3.30
C LYS A 62 -18.35 -3.91 -1.97
N TRP A 63 -17.32 -4.23 -1.20
CA TRP A 63 -17.42 -4.92 0.07
C TRP A 63 -17.24 -3.95 1.25
N THR A 64 -17.90 -4.21 2.38
CA THR A 64 -17.74 -3.41 3.60
C THR A 64 -17.43 -4.33 4.77
N PHE A 65 -16.40 -4.00 5.54
CA PHE A 65 -16.01 -4.73 6.73
C PHE A 65 -16.74 -4.16 7.94
N VAL A 66 -17.67 -4.91 8.53
CA VAL A 66 -18.50 -4.46 9.65
C VAL A 66 -18.56 -5.54 10.71
N ASN A 67 -18.01 -5.24 11.90
CA ASN A 67 -18.13 -6.12 13.08
C ASN A 67 -17.66 -7.57 12.82
N GLY A 68 -16.57 -7.75 12.07
CA GLY A 68 -16.06 -9.07 11.68
C GLY A 68 -16.78 -9.70 10.49
N SER A 69 -17.82 -9.09 9.93
CA SER A 69 -18.48 -9.57 8.71
C SER A 69 -18.03 -8.79 7.49
N ILE A 70 -17.90 -9.48 6.35
CA ILE A 70 -17.61 -8.87 5.06
C ILE A 70 -18.93 -8.81 4.29
N GLN A 71 -19.48 -7.62 4.15
CA GLN A 71 -20.82 -7.36 3.64
C GLN A 71 -20.80 -6.83 2.20
N ILE A 72 -21.88 -7.03 1.46
CA ILE A 72 -22.08 -6.52 0.11
C ILE A 72 -23.55 -6.09 -0.09
N PHE A 73 -23.83 -5.32 -1.14
CA PHE A 73 -25.15 -4.79 -1.47
C PHE A 73 -25.78 -4.04 -0.30
N ASN A 74 -25.05 -3.04 0.22
CA ASN A 74 -25.46 -2.20 1.35
C ASN A 74 -25.84 -3.00 2.61
N GLY A 75 -25.10 -4.07 2.91
CA GLY A 75 -25.28 -4.85 4.12
C GLY A 75 -26.41 -5.89 4.06
N THR A 76 -27.01 -6.10 2.90
CA THR A 76 -28.10 -7.09 2.74
C THR A 76 -27.58 -8.52 2.60
N GLN A 77 -26.35 -8.69 2.10
CA GLN A 77 -25.68 -9.98 1.93
C GLN A 77 -24.30 -9.95 2.57
N CYS A 78 -23.86 -11.10 3.08
CA CYS A 78 -22.59 -11.30 3.74
C CYS A 78 -21.84 -12.45 3.07
N LEU A 79 -20.52 -12.31 2.96
CA LEU A 79 -19.63 -13.43 2.65
C LEU A 79 -19.79 -14.48 3.76
N ALA A 80 -19.94 -15.74 3.36
CA ALA A 80 -20.07 -16.85 4.27
C ALA A 80 -19.25 -18.06 3.78
N VAL A 81 -18.68 -18.80 4.72
CA VAL A 81 -18.10 -20.12 4.44
C VAL A 81 -19.21 -21.16 4.41
N ALA A 82 -19.24 -22.00 3.38
CA ALA A 82 -20.20 -23.09 3.25
C ALA A 82 -19.94 -24.21 4.27
N SER A 83 -20.90 -25.13 4.41
CA SER A 83 -20.84 -26.23 5.39
C SER A 83 -19.70 -27.21 5.15
N ASP A 84 -19.13 -27.23 3.95
CA ASP A 84 -17.95 -28.02 3.61
C ASP A 84 -16.63 -27.39 4.10
N ASN A 85 -16.68 -26.18 4.68
CA ASN A 85 -15.56 -25.40 5.17
C ASN A 85 -14.55 -24.96 4.10
N THR A 86 -14.85 -25.16 2.82
CA THR A 86 -13.93 -24.89 1.70
C THR A 86 -14.49 -23.89 0.72
N GLN A 87 -15.80 -23.89 0.49
CA GLN A 87 -16.44 -23.00 -0.48
C GLN A 87 -16.92 -21.70 0.17
N LEU A 88 -16.92 -20.63 -0.63
CA LEU A 88 -17.54 -19.35 -0.29
C LEU A 88 -18.88 -19.21 -0.96
N GLN A 89 -19.79 -18.51 -0.29
CA GLN A 89 -21.12 -18.20 -0.78
C GLN A 89 -21.61 -16.86 -0.21
N LEU A 90 -22.67 -16.34 -0.79
CA LEU A 90 -23.43 -15.22 -0.23
C LEU A 90 -24.62 -15.75 0.57
N GLN A 91 -24.83 -15.14 1.73
CA GLN A 91 -26.00 -15.39 2.56
C GLN A 91 -26.55 -14.06 3.11
N PRO A 92 -27.84 -13.99 3.47
CA PRO A 92 -28.34 -12.88 4.26
C PRO A 92 -27.48 -12.65 5.50
N CYS A 93 -27.14 -11.39 5.78
CA CYS A 93 -26.33 -11.04 6.94
C CYS A 93 -27.07 -11.40 8.23
N ALA A 94 -26.47 -12.27 9.04
CA ALA A 94 -27.06 -12.78 10.29
C ALA A 94 -26.40 -12.18 11.56
N GLY A 95 -25.60 -11.13 11.38
CA GLY A 95 -24.91 -10.42 12.46
C GLY A 95 -23.83 -11.25 13.17
N ARG A 96 -23.37 -10.75 14.32
CA ARG A 96 -22.21 -11.31 15.06
C ARG A 96 -22.37 -12.77 15.53
N GLY A 97 -23.59 -13.31 15.52
CA GLY A 97 -23.88 -14.68 15.94
C GLY A 97 -23.57 -15.76 14.90
N ALA A 98 -23.41 -15.39 13.62
CA ALA A 98 -23.20 -16.34 12.54
C ALA A 98 -21.72 -16.63 12.32
N ALA A 99 -21.22 -17.69 12.94
CA ALA A 99 -19.79 -18.06 12.87
C ALA A 99 -19.27 -18.28 11.44
N SER A 100 -20.11 -18.68 10.47
CA SER A 100 -19.74 -18.80 9.05
C SER A 100 -19.47 -17.47 8.36
N GLN A 101 -19.91 -16.35 8.96
CA GLN A 101 -19.82 -14.98 8.42
C GLN A 101 -18.84 -14.10 9.21
N GLN A 102 -17.95 -14.71 10.03
CA GLN A 102 -17.01 -14.00 10.88
C GLN A 102 -15.58 -14.16 10.36
N PHE A 103 -15.02 -13.08 9.84
CA PHE A 103 -13.68 -12.98 9.30
C PHE A 103 -12.85 -11.95 10.06
N TRP A 104 -11.54 -12.14 9.99
CA TRP A 104 -10.55 -11.20 10.47
C TRP A 104 -9.64 -10.82 9.31
N TYR A 105 -9.43 -9.52 9.10
CA TYR A 105 -8.37 -9.04 8.22
C TYR A 105 -7.11 -8.81 9.05
N THR A 106 -6.07 -9.58 8.79
CA THR A 106 -4.83 -9.58 9.57
C THR A 106 -3.86 -8.50 9.10
N TYR A 107 -2.88 -8.16 9.95
CA TYR A 107 -1.82 -7.19 9.63
C TYR A 107 -0.91 -7.62 8.49
N ASP A 108 -0.84 -8.92 8.20
CA ASP A 108 -0.08 -9.48 7.08
C ASP A 108 -0.98 -9.70 5.85
N ASN A 109 -2.06 -8.94 5.72
CA ASN A 109 -2.95 -8.92 4.56
C ASN A 109 -3.66 -10.26 4.26
N HIS A 110 -4.05 -11.01 5.28
CA HIS A 110 -4.86 -12.24 5.12
C HIS A 110 -6.31 -12.02 5.58
N ILE A 111 -7.25 -12.67 4.90
CA ILE A 111 -8.65 -12.75 5.34
C ILE A 111 -8.87 -14.12 6.00
N ALA A 112 -8.78 -14.16 7.33
CA ALA A 112 -8.88 -15.38 8.12
C ALA A 112 -10.32 -15.65 8.58
N TRP A 113 -10.77 -16.90 8.51
CA TRP A 113 -12.03 -17.32 9.10
C TRP A 113 -11.88 -17.47 10.62
N THR A 114 -12.61 -16.65 11.35
CA THR A 114 -12.42 -16.40 12.79
C THR A 114 -12.43 -17.70 13.59
N ASN A 115 -11.32 -17.98 14.28
CA ASN A 115 -11.13 -19.15 15.13
C ASN A 115 -11.28 -20.51 14.42
N ARG A 116 -11.01 -20.58 13.10
CA ARG A 116 -11.11 -21.82 12.33
C ARG A 116 -9.79 -22.32 11.73
N GLY A 117 -8.72 -21.52 11.79
CA GLY A 117 -7.42 -21.87 11.20
C GLY A 117 -7.45 -21.99 9.66
N ARG A 118 -8.41 -21.31 9.03
CA ARG A 118 -8.57 -21.30 7.57
C ARG A 118 -8.56 -19.87 7.05
N CYS A 119 -7.89 -19.65 5.94
CA CYS A 119 -7.71 -18.35 5.34
C CYS A 119 -8.25 -18.36 3.91
N LEU A 120 -8.70 -17.20 3.47
CA LEU A 120 -9.14 -17.00 2.10
C LEU A 120 -7.97 -17.28 1.16
N HIS A 121 -8.21 -18.10 0.14
CA HIS A 121 -7.16 -18.67 -0.70
C HIS A 121 -7.61 -18.75 -2.15
N LEU A 122 -6.73 -18.40 -3.09
CA LEU A 122 -6.98 -18.43 -4.53
C LEU A 122 -6.03 -19.40 -5.23
N SER A 123 -6.43 -20.67 -5.40
CA SER A 123 -5.69 -21.62 -6.25
C SER A 123 -6.54 -22.85 -6.63
N PRO A 124 -6.86 -23.07 -7.93
CA PRO A 124 -7.05 -22.06 -8.97
C PRO A 124 -8.37 -21.27 -8.79
N GLN A 125 -9.21 -21.72 -7.86
CA GLN A 125 -10.51 -21.13 -7.55
C GLN A 125 -10.48 -20.47 -6.18
N LEU A 126 -11.33 -19.47 -6.00
CA LEU A 126 -11.52 -18.78 -4.74
C LEU A 126 -12.20 -19.72 -3.73
N GLY A 127 -11.62 -19.83 -2.54
CA GLY A 127 -12.19 -20.62 -1.45
C GLY A 127 -11.42 -20.41 -0.14
N MET A 128 -11.52 -21.40 0.75
CA MET A 128 -10.83 -21.42 2.03
C MET A 128 -9.74 -22.47 2.04
N GLY A 129 -8.50 -22.07 2.33
CA GLY A 129 -7.33 -22.92 2.56
C GLY A 129 -6.97 -23.04 4.04
N VAL A 130 -6.01 -23.89 4.38
CA VAL A 130 -5.34 -23.82 5.70
C VAL A 130 -4.52 -22.55 5.74
N CYS A 131 -4.61 -21.76 6.81
CA CYS A 131 -3.82 -20.54 6.92
C CYS A 131 -2.32 -20.84 6.87
N ASP A 132 -1.63 -20.19 5.94
CA ASP A 132 -0.17 -20.18 5.81
C ASP A 132 0.25 -18.75 5.51
N GLY A 133 0.86 -18.08 6.49
CA GLY A 133 1.30 -16.68 6.35
C GLY A 133 2.43 -16.48 5.34
N THR A 134 2.96 -17.55 4.76
CA THR A 134 3.98 -17.50 3.69
C THR A 134 3.41 -17.79 2.30
N ASP A 135 2.13 -18.18 2.21
CA ASP A 135 1.48 -18.50 0.95
C ASP A 135 0.90 -17.24 0.29
N ALA A 136 1.55 -16.80 -0.79
CA ALA A 136 1.13 -15.62 -1.55
C ALA A 136 -0.30 -15.75 -2.15
N HIS A 137 -0.86 -16.96 -2.29
CA HIS A 137 -2.25 -17.15 -2.72
C HIS A 137 -3.26 -16.79 -1.63
N GLN A 138 -2.80 -16.46 -0.42
CA GLN A 138 -3.62 -16.05 0.73
C GLN A 138 -3.44 -14.58 1.10
N THR A 139 -2.65 -13.84 0.32
CA THR A 139 -2.48 -12.40 0.47
C THR A 139 -3.58 -11.66 -0.29
N TRP A 140 -4.23 -10.70 0.37
CA TRP A 140 -5.35 -9.93 -0.14
C TRP A 140 -5.17 -8.45 0.18
N ASN A 141 -5.19 -7.63 -0.85
CA ASN A 141 -5.22 -6.18 -0.71
C ASN A 141 -6.67 -5.69 -0.68
N VAL A 142 -6.91 -4.61 0.04
CA VAL A 142 -8.21 -3.93 0.07
C VAL A 142 -8.02 -2.46 -0.22
N GLY A 143 -8.92 -1.87 -1.01
CA GLY A 143 -8.80 -0.47 -1.38
C GLY A 143 -9.92 -0.01 -2.30
N TYR A 144 -9.64 0.98 -3.14
CA TYR A 144 -10.65 1.71 -3.89
C TYR A 144 -10.38 1.67 -5.39
N PRO A 145 -11.42 1.64 -6.23
CA PRO A 145 -11.23 1.87 -7.65
C PRO A 145 -10.95 3.36 -7.90
N ALA A 146 -10.02 3.66 -8.81
CA ALA A 146 -9.64 5.03 -9.15
C ALA A 146 -10.81 5.90 -9.64
N ASN A 147 -11.87 5.29 -10.19
CA ASN A 147 -13.04 5.98 -10.73
C ASN A 147 -14.19 6.20 -9.71
N ALA A 148 -14.05 5.71 -8.47
CA ALA A 148 -15.06 5.89 -7.43
C ALA A 148 -14.40 6.03 -6.05
N LEU A 149 -13.46 6.98 -5.96
CA LEU A 149 -12.79 7.32 -4.71
C LEU A 149 -13.76 7.96 -3.71
N PRO A 150 -13.66 7.62 -2.42
CA PRO A 150 -14.43 8.28 -1.37
C PRO A 150 -13.89 9.71 -1.12
N THR A 151 -14.61 10.50 -0.33
CA THR A 151 -14.06 11.78 0.15
C THR A 151 -12.86 11.55 1.05
N THR A 152 -12.93 10.57 1.96
CA THR A 152 -11.82 10.15 2.81
C THR A 152 -11.72 8.64 2.77
N SER A 153 -10.51 8.12 2.82
CA SER A 153 -10.21 6.69 2.78
C SER A 153 -9.84 6.14 4.14
N GLU A 154 -9.39 6.96 5.10
CA GLU A 154 -9.00 6.52 6.45
C GLU A 154 -9.52 7.45 7.55
N HIS A 155 -9.65 6.93 8.77
CA HIS A 155 -9.98 7.73 9.95
C HIS A 155 -8.84 8.67 10.33
N GLY A 156 -9.13 9.96 10.51
CA GLY A 156 -8.12 10.96 10.89
C GLY A 156 -7.44 11.64 9.70
N GLN A 157 -7.84 11.30 8.48
CA GLN A 157 -7.42 11.97 7.26
C GLN A 157 -7.76 13.48 7.29
N SER A 158 -6.79 14.33 6.94
CA SER A 158 -6.93 15.78 6.92
C SER A 158 -7.42 16.34 5.58
N GLY A 159 -7.05 15.69 4.47
CA GLY A 159 -7.39 16.09 3.11
C GLY A 159 -8.56 15.30 2.51
N THR A 160 -8.54 15.13 1.19
CA THR A 160 -9.59 14.43 0.43
C THR A 160 -9.02 13.50 -0.63
N ASN A 161 -9.64 12.33 -0.84
CA ASN A 161 -9.35 11.47 -1.99
C ASN A 161 -10.25 11.79 -3.20
N ALA A 162 -11.33 12.54 -3.02
CA ALA A 162 -12.22 13.00 -4.09
C ALA A 162 -11.66 14.25 -4.77
N CYS A 163 -10.48 14.14 -5.39
CA CYS A 163 -9.69 15.28 -5.87
C CYS A 163 -10.31 16.01 -7.07
N GLY A 164 -11.21 15.37 -7.82
CA GLY A 164 -11.67 15.88 -9.11
C GLY A 164 -10.53 15.90 -10.13
N THR A 165 -10.62 16.78 -11.13
CA THR A 165 -9.60 16.88 -12.21
C THR A 165 -8.92 18.23 -12.30
N ALA A 166 -9.53 19.28 -11.75
CA ALA A 166 -9.02 20.64 -11.83
C ALA A 166 -7.86 20.86 -10.86
N ALA A 167 -6.75 21.37 -11.37
CA ALA A 167 -5.62 21.77 -10.54
C ALA A 167 -5.96 23.03 -9.73
N SER A 168 -5.49 23.07 -8.48
CA SER A 168 -5.63 24.24 -7.61
C SER A 168 -4.44 24.34 -6.65
N PRO A 169 -3.86 25.53 -6.41
CA PRO A 169 -2.81 25.71 -5.42
C PRO A 169 -3.29 25.41 -3.99
N ASP A 170 -4.59 25.50 -3.74
CA ASP A 170 -5.23 25.21 -2.45
C ASP A 170 -5.77 23.78 -2.36
N SER A 171 -5.45 22.91 -3.33
CA SER A 171 -5.93 21.52 -3.31
C SER A 171 -5.44 20.78 -2.06
N ALA A 172 -6.37 20.09 -1.40
CA ALA A 172 -6.10 19.17 -0.29
C ALA A 172 -6.14 17.70 -0.75
N CYS A 173 -5.87 17.46 -2.03
CA CYS A 173 -5.88 16.12 -2.62
C CYS A 173 -4.85 15.21 -1.93
N GLN A 174 -5.30 14.05 -1.48
CA GLN A 174 -4.49 12.99 -0.88
C GLN A 174 -4.50 11.73 -1.75
N THR A 175 -4.43 11.93 -3.05
CA THR A 175 -4.27 10.86 -4.05
C THR A 175 -3.18 11.25 -5.03
N VAL A 176 -2.17 10.40 -5.20
CA VAL A 176 -1.06 10.61 -6.14
C VAL A 176 -1.10 9.60 -7.28
N TRP A 177 -0.56 10.00 -8.42
CA TRP A 177 -0.40 9.15 -9.60
C TRP A 177 1.08 9.00 -9.95
N ILE A 178 1.49 7.81 -10.40
CA ILE A 178 2.85 7.53 -10.87
C ILE A 178 2.75 6.77 -12.19
N ASN A 179 2.92 7.49 -13.31
CA ASN A 179 2.78 6.92 -14.66
C ASN A 179 4.07 7.00 -15.48
N SER A 180 4.83 8.10 -15.36
CA SER A 180 6.06 8.35 -16.12
C SER A 180 6.88 9.49 -15.49
N ALA A 181 8.03 9.82 -16.07
CA ALA A 181 8.86 10.96 -15.70
C ALA A 181 8.22 12.32 -16.01
N ASP A 182 7.16 12.36 -16.82
CA ASP A 182 6.38 13.57 -17.15
C ASP A 182 4.97 13.56 -16.53
N ASP A 183 4.45 12.41 -16.08
CA ASP A 183 3.16 12.26 -15.41
C ASP A 183 3.30 11.54 -14.06
N PHE A 184 3.60 12.31 -13.02
CA PHE A 184 3.63 11.81 -11.65
C PHE A 184 3.26 12.89 -10.64
N CYS A 185 3.01 12.46 -9.41
CA CYS A 185 2.82 13.34 -8.27
C CYS A 185 3.73 12.96 -7.10
N LEU A 186 4.05 13.96 -6.29
CA LEU A 186 4.80 13.81 -5.04
C LEU A 186 3.91 14.16 -3.85
N TRP A 187 4.20 13.50 -2.73
CA TRP A 187 3.72 13.95 -1.42
C TRP A 187 4.58 15.13 -0.97
N ALA A 188 3.96 16.28 -0.69
CA ALA A 188 4.65 17.40 -0.09
C ALA A 188 3.71 18.29 0.75
N PRO A 189 4.26 19.11 1.67
CA PRO A 189 3.47 19.66 2.75
C PRO A 189 2.36 20.59 2.26
N PRO A 190 1.18 20.60 2.90
CA PRO A 190 0.10 21.51 2.54
C PRO A 190 0.47 22.98 2.76
N SER A 191 1.40 23.23 3.68
CA SER A 191 2.03 24.52 3.95
C SER A 191 3.48 24.29 4.37
N VAL A 192 4.36 25.30 4.30
CA VAL A 192 5.79 25.16 4.63
C VAL A 192 5.98 24.49 6.00
N GLY A 193 6.59 23.31 6.01
CA GLY A 193 6.81 22.49 7.20
C GLY A 193 7.76 21.34 6.90
N THR A 194 8.52 20.87 7.89
CA THR A 194 9.45 19.76 7.68
C THR A 194 8.69 18.46 7.45
N ILE A 195 9.20 17.59 6.59
CA ILE A 195 8.53 16.33 6.21
C ILE A 195 8.20 15.48 7.43
N GLY A 196 9.12 15.38 8.40
CA GLY A 196 8.88 14.62 9.62
C GLY A 196 7.77 15.17 10.53
N ASP A 197 7.41 16.45 10.38
CA ASP A 197 6.33 17.09 11.15
C ASP A 197 4.98 17.06 10.40
N THR A 198 5.00 16.96 9.06
CA THR A 198 3.83 17.03 8.17
C THR A 198 3.48 15.71 7.50
N GLU A 199 4.22 14.63 7.78
CA GLU A 199 4.08 13.32 7.09
C GLU A 199 2.66 12.73 7.13
N ARG A 200 1.84 13.15 8.10
CA ARG A 200 0.47 12.66 8.30
C ARG A 200 -0.56 13.41 7.45
N ASP A 201 -0.25 14.62 7.00
CA ASP A 201 -1.15 15.55 6.33
C ASP A 201 -0.63 16.08 4.99
N GLU A 202 0.41 15.45 4.44
CA GLU A 202 0.93 15.67 3.09
C GLU A 202 -0.18 15.66 2.03
N VAL A 203 -0.01 16.47 0.98
CA VAL A 203 -0.93 16.57 -0.16
C VAL A 203 -0.20 16.32 -1.47
N ALA A 204 -0.96 15.97 -2.50
CA ALA A 204 -0.43 15.68 -3.83
C ALA A 204 0.00 16.95 -4.58
N TRP A 205 1.22 16.91 -5.13
CA TRP A 205 1.77 17.86 -6.07
C TRP A 205 2.14 17.15 -7.37
N CYS A 206 1.42 17.42 -8.45
CA CYS A 206 1.55 16.72 -9.72
C CYS A 206 2.27 17.54 -10.79
N THR A 207 2.96 16.86 -11.69
CA THR A 207 3.62 17.46 -12.85
C THR A 207 2.62 17.92 -13.93
N MET A 208 1.42 17.34 -13.95
CA MET A 208 0.38 17.65 -14.93
C MET A 208 -0.99 17.90 -14.29
N PRO A 209 -1.84 18.72 -14.93
CA PRO A 209 -3.24 18.84 -14.54
C PRO A 209 -4.01 17.55 -14.85
N GLY A 210 -5.24 17.43 -14.33
CA GLY A 210 -6.09 16.25 -14.55
C GLY A 210 -6.23 15.36 -13.32
N HIS A 211 -5.34 15.51 -12.33
CA HIS A 211 -5.34 14.74 -11.08
C HIS A 211 -6.04 15.42 -9.90
N GLY A 212 -6.58 16.64 -10.09
CA GLY A 212 -7.27 17.37 -9.01
C GLY A 212 -6.35 17.91 -7.90
N ALA A 213 -5.04 17.80 -8.12
CA ALA A 213 -4.00 18.10 -7.15
C ALA A 213 -3.39 19.49 -7.35
N ARG A 214 -2.37 19.83 -6.56
CA ARG A 214 -1.54 21.02 -6.80
C ARG A 214 -0.62 20.76 -7.99
N LEU A 215 -0.20 21.81 -8.69
CA LEU A 215 0.82 21.68 -9.74
C LEU A 215 2.18 22.02 -9.18
N VAL A 216 3.17 21.20 -9.52
CA VAL A 216 4.57 21.52 -9.25
C VAL A 216 4.96 22.77 -10.06
N PRO A 217 5.58 23.80 -9.45
CA PRO A 217 5.99 24.99 -10.19
C PRO A 217 7.09 24.68 -11.23
N PRO A 218 7.07 25.34 -12.41
CA PRO A 218 8.12 25.19 -13.41
C PRO A 218 9.52 25.46 -12.87
N GLY A 219 10.50 24.67 -13.33
CA GLY A 219 11.89 24.77 -12.86
C GLY A 219 12.15 24.20 -11.46
N THR A 220 11.17 23.50 -10.88
CA THR A 220 11.40 22.73 -9.63
C THR A 220 12.33 21.55 -9.88
N PHE A 221 12.14 20.83 -10.99
CA PHE A 221 12.94 19.67 -11.33
C PHE A 221 14.20 20.05 -12.12
N HIS A 222 15.33 19.48 -11.73
CA HIS A 222 16.59 19.58 -12.44
C HIS A 222 16.98 18.26 -13.11
N GLY A 223 16.41 17.13 -12.69
CA GLY A 223 16.50 15.83 -13.37
C GLY A 223 15.46 14.87 -12.83
N VAL A 224 14.90 14.01 -13.68
CA VAL A 224 13.87 13.02 -13.32
C VAL A 224 14.08 11.72 -14.08
N HIS A 225 14.11 10.61 -13.36
CA HIS A 225 14.24 9.28 -13.95
C HIS A 225 13.07 8.41 -13.51
N PHE A 226 12.34 7.89 -14.48
CA PHE A 226 11.30 6.92 -14.24
C PHE A 226 11.74 5.55 -14.76
N VAL A 227 11.56 4.54 -13.93
CA VAL A 227 11.75 3.14 -14.32
C VAL A 227 10.49 2.33 -14.06
N LYS A 228 10.17 1.45 -15.02
CA LYS A 228 9.20 0.38 -14.84
C LYS A 228 9.92 -0.96 -14.82
N THR A 229 9.68 -1.75 -13.79
CA THR A 229 10.17 -3.13 -13.68
C THR A 229 9.01 -4.13 -13.79
N ALA A 230 9.29 -5.40 -13.51
CA ALA A 230 8.25 -6.42 -13.40
C ALA A 230 7.39 -6.22 -12.14
N ASP A 231 8.00 -5.79 -11.03
CA ASP A 231 7.37 -5.75 -9.71
C ASP A 231 7.07 -4.33 -9.21
N TYR A 232 7.58 -3.27 -9.83
CA TYR A 232 7.30 -1.89 -9.38
C TYR A 232 7.49 -0.82 -10.47
N VAL A 233 6.97 0.37 -10.17
CA VAL A 233 7.40 1.61 -10.81
C VAL A 233 8.17 2.45 -9.80
N GLN A 234 9.14 3.21 -10.29
CA GLN A 234 9.92 4.13 -9.47
C GLN A 234 10.21 5.40 -10.23
N VAL A 235 10.04 6.54 -9.56
CA VAL A 235 10.47 7.85 -10.03
C VAL A 235 11.46 8.46 -9.04
N THR A 236 12.61 8.89 -9.54
CA THR A 236 13.68 9.53 -8.76
C THR A 236 14.07 10.84 -9.40
N GLY A 237 14.62 11.77 -8.63
CA GLY A 237 15.10 13.01 -9.22
C GLY A 237 15.69 14.00 -8.24
N VAL A 238 16.20 15.08 -8.81
CA VAL A 238 16.85 16.19 -8.11
C VAL A 238 16.22 17.51 -8.53
N GLY A 239 16.26 18.50 -7.66
CA GLY A 239 15.53 19.74 -7.88
C GLY A 239 15.65 20.76 -6.75
N ASN A 240 14.72 21.70 -6.72
CA ASN A 240 14.53 22.66 -5.64
C ASN A 240 13.11 22.54 -5.07
N PHE A 241 12.91 21.63 -4.12
CA PHE A 241 11.59 21.31 -3.57
C PHE A 241 11.10 22.32 -2.51
N THR A 242 11.87 23.38 -2.26
CA THR A 242 11.38 24.54 -1.51
C THR A 242 10.23 25.25 -2.20
N SER A 243 10.05 25.03 -3.51
CA SER A 243 8.91 25.50 -4.29
C SER A 243 7.60 24.77 -3.97
N ILE A 244 7.66 23.59 -3.34
CA ILE A 244 6.49 22.77 -2.95
C ILE A 244 6.43 22.57 -1.43
N ASN A 245 6.79 23.63 -0.69
CA ASN A 245 6.69 23.72 0.76
C ASN A 245 7.70 22.91 1.60
N VAL A 246 8.71 22.28 1.00
CA VAL A 246 9.78 21.62 1.76
C VAL A 246 10.81 22.64 2.26
N PRO A 247 11.05 22.79 3.58
CA PRO A 247 12.01 23.77 4.09
C PRO A 247 13.44 23.46 3.64
N ARG A 248 14.23 24.51 3.44
CA ARG A 248 15.67 24.36 3.23
C ARG A 248 16.29 23.62 4.40
N HIS A 249 17.26 22.77 4.09
CA HIS A 249 17.99 21.99 5.05
C HIS A 249 17.21 20.90 5.79
N ASP A 250 16.06 20.50 5.26
CA ASP A 250 15.42 19.24 5.64
C ASP A 250 16.15 18.04 5.00
N HIS A 251 17.44 17.89 5.39
CA HIS A 251 18.41 16.92 4.87
C HIS A 251 18.16 15.49 5.34
N ARG A 252 17.01 15.22 5.94
CA ARG A 252 16.65 13.89 6.42
C ARG A 252 15.25 13.64 5.94
N SER A 253 15.13 12.97 4.79
CA SER A 253 13.88 12.43 4.28
C SER A 253 13.27 11.44 5.28
N ARG A 254 12.72 11.94 6.37
CA ARG A 254 12.10 11.11 7.41
C ARG A 254 10.67 10.88 7.02
N GLN A 255 10.36 9.65 6.65
CA GLN A 255 9.03 9.09 6.85
C GLN A 255 9.17 8.12 8.03
N LEU A 256 8.82 8.55 9.25
CA LEU A 256 9.08 7.77 10.46
C LEU A 256 8.04 6.64 10.64
N ASN A 257 8.11 5.62 9.80
CA ASN A 257 7.43 4.34 10.09
C ASN A 257 8.29 3.51 11.04
N ARG A 258 8.13 3.75 12.35
CA ARG A 258 8.83 3.01 13.41
C ARG A 258 8.29 1.58 13.64
N ARG A 259 7.75 0.93 12.60
CA ARG A 259 7.23 -0.45 12.60
C ARG A 259 6.97 -0.94 11.15
N PRO A 260 6.81 -2.27 10.90
CA PRO A 260 6.90 -2.90 9.57
C PRO A 260 5.64 -2.71 8.70
N ASP A 261 5.00 -1.54 8.78
CA ASP A 261 3.81 -1.23 7.99
C ASP A 261 3.90 0.18 7.35
N PRO A 262 3.52 0.41 6.08
CA PRO A 262 3.25 1.75 5.52
C PRO A 262 2.31 2.59 6.38
N HIS A 263 1.59 1.98 7.31
CA HIS A 263 0.58 2.55 8.18
C HIS A 263 1.07 3.17 9.52
N GLY A 264 2.19 3.90 9.56
CA GLY A 264 2.52 4.79 10.70
C GLY A 264 2.58 4.10 12.08
N ALA A 265 2.63 4.89 13.17
CA ALA A 265 2.72 4.35 14.54
C ALA A 265 1.38 3.84 15.09
N ASP A 266 0.27 4.27 14.50
CA ASP A 266 -1.11 4.03 14.92
C ASP A 266 -1.92 3.13 13.96
N GLY A 267 -1.31 2.64 12.88
CA GLY A 267 -1.98 1.80 11.89
C GLY A 267 -2.69 2.58 10.78
N ASN A 268 -2.33 3.85 10.55
CA ASN A 268 -2.76 4.70 9.43
C ASN A 268 -1.61 5.10 8.51
N GLY A 269 -1.86 5.27 7.20
CA GLY A 269 -0.83 5.68 6.23
C GLY A 269 -0.14 7.02 6.57
N ASN A 270 1.00 7.29 5.94
CA ASN A 270 1.69 8.59 6.00
C ASN A 270 1.86 9.15 4.56
N PRO A 271 0.96 10.02 4.06
CA PRO A 271 -0.14 10.67 4.79
C PRO A 271 -1.30 9.72 5.09
N ILE A 272 -2.07 10.08 6.12
CA ILE A 272 -3.26 9.33 6.51
C ILE A 272 -4.24 9.39 5.36
N GLY A 273 -4.71 8.24 4.88
CA GLY A 273 -5.58 8.15 3.71
C GLY A 273 -4.91 8.52 2.38
N GLY A 274 -3.58 8.49 2.31
CA GLY A 274 -2.82 8.63 1.07
C GLY A 274 -3.05 7.44 0.15
N LEU A 275 -3.56 7.69 -1.07
CA LEU A 275 -3.75 6.66 -2.08
C LEU A 275 -2.80 6.86 -3.26
N VAL A 276 -2.20 5.77 -3.75
CA VAL A 276 -1.29 5.78 -4.91
C VAL A 276 -1.90 4.99 -6.05
N PHE A 277 -1.98 5.60 -7.23
CA PHE A 277 -2.48 4.98 -8.44
C PHE A 277 -1.46 5.06 -9.58
N GLY A 278 -1.62 4.18 -10.57
CA GLY A 278 -0.88 4.29 -11.81
C GLY A 278 -1.48 3.46 -12.92
N ASN A 279 -1.02 3.71 -14.13
CA ASN A 279 -1.46 3.05 -15.35
C ASN A 279 -0.46 2.01 -15.88
N SER A 280 0.72 1.91 -15.25
CA SER A 280 1.85 1.13 -15.78
C SER A 280 1.60 -0.38 -15.79
N PHE A 281 0.79 -0.89 -14.87
CA PHE A 281 0.48 -2.33 -14.75
C PHE A 281 -0.96 -2.66 -15.16
N SER A 282 -1.90 -1.76 -14.91
CA SER A 282 -3.28 -1.79 -15.41
C SER A 282 -3.86 -0.38 -15.27
N PRO A 283 -4.81 0.06 -16.12
CA PRO A 283 -5.38 1.40 -16.02
C PRO A 283 -6.01 1.67 -14.64
N GLY A 284 -5.56 2.73 -13.96
CA GLY A 284 -6.06 3.13 -12.64
C GLY A 284 -5.87 2.06 -11.56
N LEU A 285 -4.79 1.28 -11.62
CA LEU A 285 -4.48 0.30 -10.59
C LEU A 285 -4.02 1.03 -9.32
N GLN A 286 -4.61 0.66 -8.17
CA GLN A 286 -4.10 1.09 -6.88
C GLN A 286 -2.82 0.33 -6.54
N TYR A 287 -1.76 1.06 -6.20
CA TYR A 287 -0.54 0.50 -5.64
C TYR A 287 -0.65 0.54 -4.11
N HIS A 288 -0.85 -0.62 -3.50
CA HIS A 288 -1.08 -0.76 -2.07
C HIS A 288 0.22 -0.64 -1.26
N GLU A 289 1.33 -1.07 -1.84
CA GLU A 289 2.66 -1.01 -1.23
C GLU A 289 3.49 0.04 -1.95
N TRP A 290 3.95 1.04 -1.21
CA TRP A 290 4.73 2.13 -1.77
C TRP A 290 5.59 2.78 -0.70
N THR A 291 6.62 3.50 -1.13
CA THR A 291 7.51 4.25 -0.25
C THR A 291 7.92 5.53 -0.95
N SER A 292 7.94 6.65 -0.22
CA SER A 292 8.26 7.97 -0.77
C SER A 292 9.19 8.73 0.16
N PHE A 293 10.20 9.35 -0.42
CA PHE A 293 11.15 10.20 0.29
C PHE A 293 11.35 11.48 -0.50
N ILE A 294 11.39 12.60 0.21
CA ILE A 294 11.66 13.91 -0.36
C ILE A 294 12.48 14.74 0.63
N SER A 295 13.36 15.57 0.09
CA SER A 295 14.13 16.60 0.80
C SER A 295 14.04 17.91 0.02
N ASP A 296 14.77 18.95 0.41
CA ASP A 296 14.83 20.20 -0.35
C ASP A 296 15.53 20.06 -1.71
N THR A 297 16.34 19.02 -1.93
CA THR A 297 17.16 18.85 -3.14
C THR A 297 16.92 17.58 -3.95
N GLU A 298 16.31 16.54 -3.37
CA GLU A 298 16.08 15.25 -4.03
C GLU A 298 14.77 14.59 -3.61
N PHE A 299 14.28 13.69 -4.45
CA PHE A 299 13.14 12.81 -4.13
C PHE A 299 13.30 11.43 -4.76
N CYS A 300 12.57 10.47 -4.21
CA CYS A 300 12.41 9.14 -4.76
C CYS A 300 11.08 8.54 -4.29
N PHE A 301 10.34 7.95 -5.21
CA PHE A 301 9.04 7.36 -4.95
C PHE A 301 8.93 6.05 -5.72
N ARG A 302 8.72 4.95 -5.00
CA ARG A 302 8.51 3.61 -5.54
C ARG A 302 7.13 3.10 -5.16
N ALA A 303 6.45 2.45 -6.10
CA ALA A 303 5.17 1.80 -5.87
C ALA A 303 5.18 0.39 -6.46
N CYS A 304 4.89 -0.60 -5.63
CA CYS A 304 5.15 -2.01 -5.88
C CYS A 304 3.86 -2.83 -6.03
N ILE A 305 3.97 -3.93 -6.78
CA ILE A 305 2.90 -4.90 -7.01
C ILE A 305 3.43 -6.33 -6.79
N GLY A 306 2.49 -7.30 -6.79
CA GLY A 306 2.82 -8.71 -6.73
C GLY A 306 3.19 -9.22 -5.34
N PRO A 307 3.67 -10.47 -5.25
CA PRO A 307 3.88 -11.15 -3.96
C PRO A 307 5.02 -10.54 -3.12
N ASN A 308 5.96 -9.84 -3.75
CA ASN A 308 7.08 -9.20 -3.07
C ASN A 308 6.85 -7.70 -2.83
N ALA A 309 5.64 -7.18 -3.05
CA ALA A 309 5.37 -5.74 -3.02
C ALA A 309 5.86 -5.07 -1.73
N ALA A 310 5.47 -5.60 -0.57
CA ALA A 310 5.90 -5.09 0.74
C ALA A 310 7.43 -5.20 0.94
N ARG A 311 8.07 -6.22 0.36
CA ARG A 311 9.52 -6.41 0.44
C ARG A 311 10.29 -5.43 -0.46
N ASN A 312 9.71 -5.07 -1.61
CA ASN A 312 10.33 -4.17 -2.58
C ASN A 312 10.08 -2.69 -2.27
N CYS A 313 9.04 -2.38 -1.47
CA CYS A 313 8.64 -1.05 -1.01
C CYS A 313 8.67 -0.96 0.53
N GLN A 314 9.85 -1.22 1.13
CA GLN A 314 10.04 -1.13 2.58
C GLN A 314 10.10 0.32 3.06
N HIS A 315 9.45 0.60 4.18
CA HIS A 315 9.36 1.93 4.78
C HIS A 315 10.09 2.03 6.14
N ILE A 316 10.88 1.02 6.54
CA ILE A 316 11.57 0.98 7.86
C ILE A 316 12.99 1.58 7.85
N TYR A 317 13.44 2.13 6.72
CA TYR A 317 14.81 2.60 6.47
C TYR A 317 14.86 4.11 6.15
N ASP A 318 13.97 4.87 6.77
CA ASP A 318 13.74 6.29 6.53
C ASP A 318 14.95 7.20 6.80
N LEU A 319 15.84 6.86 7.72
CA LEU A 319 17.05 7.64 7.99
C LEU A 319 18.15 7.44 6.95
N MET A 320 17.96 6.53 5.98
CA MET A 320 18.97 6.18 4.99
C MET A 320 18.92 7.04 3.72
N GLY A 321 17.80 7.72 3.44
CA GLY A 321 17.66 8.60 2.29
C GLY A 321 17.43 7.89 0.96
N CYS A 322 17.31 8.68 -0.12
CA CYS A 322 16.91 8.18 -1.43
C CYS A 322 17.95 7.26 -2.07
N TYR A 323 19.20 7.68 -2.11
CA TYR A 323 20.27 6.88 -2.72
C TYR A 323 20.48 5.50 -2.10
N TRP A 324 20.15 5.34 -0.81
CA TRP A 324 20.29 4.04 -0.14
C TRP A 324 19.05 3.16 -0.32
N ASN A 325 17.85 3.74 -0.18
CA ASN A 325 16.59 3.00 -0.29
C ASN A 325 16.20 2.66 -1.73
N MET A 326 16.44 3.59 -2.65
CA MET A 326 16.06 3.52 -4.05
C MET A 326 17.27 3.91 -4.92
N PRO A 327 18.30 3.06 -5.00
CA PRO A 327 19.43 3.30 -5.90
C PRO A 327 18.93 3.46 -7.33
N ALA A 328 19.28 4.57 -7.97
CA ALA A 328 18.78 4.93 -9.29
C ALA A 328 19.70 5.95 -9.95
N ASN A 329 19.30 6.42 -11.13
CA ASN A 329 19.85 7.64 -11.69
C ASN A 329 19.24 8.87 -11.00
N TYR A 330 20.08 9.83 -10.64
CA TYR A 330 19.73 11.12 -10.04
C TYR A 330 20.48 12.28 -10.74
N ASP A 331 20.94 12.05 -11.98
CA ASP A 331 21.76 13.00 -12.72
C ASP A 331 20.94 14.24 -13.09
N ALA A 332 21.46 15.41 -12.73
CA ALA A 332 20.87 16.67 -13.16
C ALA A 332 21.05 16.85 -14.68
N GLY A 333 20.03 17.40 -15.34
CA GLY A 333 19.98 17.68 -16.76
C GLY A 333 19.46 16.52 -17.61
N SER A 334 19.11 15.38 -17.01
CA SER A 334 18.50 14.24 -17.71
C SER A 334 17.08 14.00 -17.24
N PHE A 335 16.24 13.62 -18.21
CA PHE A 335 14.84 13.30 -18.00
C PHE A 335 14.49 12.11 -18.87
N ASP A 336 14.15 10.96 -18.28
CA ASP A 336 13.94 9.74 -19.06
C ASP A 336 12.96 8.75 -18.42
N ASN A 337 12.28 8.02 -19.30
CA ASN A 337 11.49 6.85 -18.98
C ASN A 337 12.24 5.61 -19.47
N CYS A 338 12.49 4.65 -18.58
CA CYS A 338 13.19 3.40 -18.90
C CYS A 338 12.39 2.17 -18.45
N GLU A 339 12.73 1.03 -19.03
CA GLU A 339 12.52 -0.27 -18.40
C GLU A 339 13.73 -0.61 -17.51
N ALA A 340 13.55 -1.37 -16.44
CA ALA A 340 14.66 -1.82 -15.59
C ALA A 340 14.40 -3.21 -14.99
N ASP A 341 15.48 -3.85 -14.56
CA ASP A 341 15.40 -5.01 -13.66
C ASP A 341 15.01 -4.55 -12.25
N ASP A 342 14.52 -5.47 -11.42
CA ASP A 342 14.25 -5.18 -10.01
C ASP A 342 15.57 -4.95 -9.24
N ASP A 343 15.59 -3.93 -8.41
CA ASP A 343 16.64 -3.71 -7.43
C ASP A 343 16.67 -4.83 -6.39
N LEU A 344 17.83 -4.97 -5.74
CA LEU A 344 17.91 -5.76 -4.53
C LEU A 344 17.04 -5.09 -3.44
N PRO A 345 16.19 -5.85 -2.73
CA PRO A 345 15.28 -5.29 -1.75
C PRO A 345 16.01 -4.65 -0.57
N MET A 346 15.45 -3.55 -0.08
CA MET A 346 16.11 -2.70 0.92
C MET A 346 16.53 -3.48 2.17
N GLY A 347 17.79 -3.32 2.56
CA GLY A 347 18.36 -3.95 3.75
C GLY A 347 18.68 -5.43 3.62
N VAL A 348 18.50 -6.07 2.46
CA VAL A 348 18.79 -7.50 2.27
C VAL A 348 20.16 -7.70 1.63
N TYR A 349 21.13 -8.15 2.42
CA TYR A 349 22.49 -8.42 1.96
C TYR A 349 22.77 -9.92 1.98
N GLY A 350 22.67 -10.55 0.80
CA GLY A 350 22.78 -12.00 0.65
C GLY A 350 21.64 -12.72 1.38
N THR A 351 21.98 -13.47 2.43
CA THR A 351 21.00 -14.17 3.29
C THR A 351 20.71 -13.43 4.59
N SER A 352 21.26 -12.22 4.77
CA SER A 352 21.10 -11.43 6.00
C SER A 352 20.24 -10.19 5.77
N THR A 353 19.51 -9.77 6.80
CA THR A 353 18.77 -8.51 6.82
C THR A 353 19.44 -7.56 7.80
N TRP A 354 19.81 -6.38 7.31
CA TRP A 354 20.29 -5.28 8.15
C TRP A 354 19.11 -4.42 8.57
N TYR A 355 19.12 -3.93 9.81
CA TYR A 355 18.10 -3.02 10.32
C TYR A 355 18.70 -1.67 10.68
N GLN A 356 17.95 -0.61 10.40
CA GLN A 356 18.36 0.76 10.66
C GLN A 356 18.83 0.98 12.10
N GLY A 357 19.98 1.65 12.25
CA GLY A 357 20.61 1.93 13.55
C GLY A 357 21.67 0.90 13.99
N ILE A 358 21.78 -0.25 13.30
CA ILE A 358 22.84 -1.23 13.55
C ILE A 358 24.15 -0.80 12.85
N LYS A 359 25.29 -0.95 13.54
CA LYS A 359 26.61 -0.61 13.00
C LYS A 359 27.46 -1.86 12.70
N PRO A 360 28.28 -1.86 11.63
CA PRO A 360 28.38 -0.80 10.63
C PRO A 360 27.13 -0.75 9.73
N THR A 361 26.77 0.45 9.29
CA THR A 361 25.75 0.63 8.25
C THR A 361 26.32 0.16 6.92
N PRO A 362 25.69 -0.80 6.21
CA PRO A 362 26.17 -1.26 4.93
C PRO A 362 25.98 -0.20 3.83
N PRO A 363 26.77 -0.25 2.73
CA PRO A 363 26.60 0.65 1.61
C PRO A 363 25.25 0.41 0.91
N PRO A 364 24.73 1.39 0.14
CA PRO A 364 23.59 1.19 -0.76
C PRO A 364 23.75 -0.06 -1.65
N HIS A 365 22.63 -0.64 -2.07
CA HIS A 365 22.65 -1.64 -3.14
C HIS A 365 23.13 -1.01 -4.46
N PRO A 366 23.74 -1.80 -5.36
CA PRO A 366 24.01 -1.34 -6.71
C PRO A 366 22.69 -1.03 -7.43
N VAL A 367 22.72 -0.03 -8.29
CA VAL A 367 21.59 0.31 -9.17
C VAL A 367 21.36 -0.86 -10.15
N ALA A 368 20.11 -1.32 -10.26
CA ALA A 368 19.73 -2.31 -11.26
C ALA A 368 19.96 -1.81 -12.70
N SER A 369 20.13 -2.74 -13.65
CA SER A 369 20.26 -2.40 -15.06
C SER A 369 19.00 -1.74 -15.59
N SER A 370 19.14 -0.59 -16.24
CA SER A 370 18.08 0.04 -17.02
C SER A 370 18.29 -0.18 -18.52
N SER A 371 17.20 -0.16 -19.28
CA SER A 371 17.18 -0.35 -20.72
C SER A 371 16.00 0.39 -21.35
N ARG A 372 16.00 0.49 -22.69
CA ARG A 372 14.94 1.15 -23.47
C ARG A 372 14.60 2.57 -22.99
N CYS A 373 15.60 3.30 -22.50
CA CYS A 373 15.42 4.66 -22.01
C CYS A 373 15.03 5.61 -23.14
N VAL A 374 13.93 6.32 -22.94
CA VAL A 374 13.41 7.35 -23.84
C VAL A 374 13.48 8.69 -23.13
N PRO A 375 14.26 9.66 -23.66
CA PRO A 375 14.28 11.01 -23.13
C PRO A 375 12.92 11.69 -23.23
N VAL A 376 12.55 12.45 -22.21
CA VAL A 376 11.35 13.29 -22.20
C VAL A 376 11.71 14.75 -21.90
N PRO A 377 10.81 15.71 -22.20
CA PRO A 377 10.98 17.08 -21.73
C PRO A 377 11.01 17.13 -20.21
N SER A 378 11.64 18.18 -19.66
CA SER A 378 11.49 18.49 -18.23
C SER A 378 10.01 18.61 -17.87
N PRO A 379 9.51 17.91 -16.85
CA PRO A 379 8.18 18.15 -16.32
C PRO A 379 8.11 19.57 -15.75
N THR A 380 7.09 20.31 -16.17
CA THR A 380 6.76 21.71 -15.80
C THR A 380 7.77 22.79 -16.17
#